data_AF-A0A0B4EFF5-F1
#
_entry.id   AF-A0A0B4EFF5-F1
#
_cell.length_a   1.000
_cell.length_b   1.000
_cell.length_c   1.000
_cell.angle_alpha   90.00
_cell.angle_beta   90.00
_cell.angle_gamma   90.00
#
_symmetry.space_group_name_H-M   'P 1'
#
loop_
_entity.id
_entity.type
_entity.pdbx_description
1 polymer ?
#
loop_
_entity_poly.entity_id
_entity_poly.type
_entity_poly.pdbx_seq_one_letter_code
_entity_poly.pdbx_strand_id
1 'polypeptide(L)'
;MALLDKLPRHLFTRRGWGMLAAGAFALAAAQVMGRRDLLTLALLLLVLPVVSLAGVRLVKPRFRVYREFDPSPVETSAPATVHLAVARTDPGSGRVAMKERLPAQFGQAPSFRFPSRSASGGTSRYEYHLTSRHRGQFRIGPVTAEFTDPFGLSLHRQAIDDGDVLTVTPAAVVLPATALAGARGSDGVTATRVRANPSDDDVMTREYRHGDPMRRVHWPATARHGELMVRQEESVTTPEATLILDHRSGAFAGGPGTAMPGLAGQDGHARATSDTFEWSVVAAMSISAHLAERSYSLRLLDTGGDPAFLHSPSSPEPSAEEYSGTAGLQSIAESLAAIHLSGASHQHRGGMAREATARDAGRRGEPAGRTSADSEPGPPAFDDRLMDKLSAHRMRGPIIAVLGRITAEEALALAPAAAYGTNAFAMVVVERPAESRDVLAVLHQGGWRAVAVAPRTPPAAAWVQFDQEPALPASPASEVRRGAGVAT
;
A
#
# COMPACT_ATOMS: atom_id res chain seq x y z
N MET A 1 47.83 14.20 -8.19
CA MET A 1 46.52 14.40 -7.53
C MET A 1 45.68 13.12 -7.39
N ALA A 2 45.94 12.02 -8.13
CA ALA A 2 45.11 10.80 -8.10
C ALA A 2 45.23 9.91 -6.83
N LEU A 3 46.29 10.06 -6.01
CA LEU A 3 46.48 9.27 -4.78
C LEU A 3 45.56 9.69 -3.61
N LEU A 4 45.05 10.93 -3.61
CA LEU A 4 44.17 11.47 -2.56
C LEU A 4 42.71 11.01 -2.68
N ASP A 5 42.32 10.38 -3.80
CA ASP A 5 40.98 9.80 -3.98
C ASP A 5 40.83 8.42 -3.31
N LYS A 6 41.94 7.72 -3.02
CA LYS A 6 41.92 6.39 -2.39
C LYS A 6 41.98 6.41 -0.87
N LEU A 7 42.24 7.57 -0.26
CA LEU A 7 42.38 7.68 1.19
C LEU A 7 41.00 7.71 1.87
N PRO A 8 40.85 7.08 3.06
CA PRO A 8 39.58 7.05 3.77
C PRO A 8 39.14 8.46 4.18
N ARG A 9 38.24 9.04 3.38
CA ARG A 9 37.63 10.38 3.60
C ARG A 9 36.69 10.45 4.80
N HIS A 10 36.39 9.31 5.39
CA HIS A 10 35.55 9.21 6.58
C HIS A 10 36.29 9.57 7.87
N LEU A 11 37.62 9.76 7.83
CA LEU A 11 38.46 10.10 8.99
C LEU A 11 39.00 11.53 8.91
N PHE A 12 39.72 11.84 7.82
CA PHE A 12 40.39 13.12 7.63
C PHE A 12 39.94 13.78 6.34
N THR A 13 39.89 15.11 6.37
CA THR A 13 39.66 15.93 5.17
C THR A 13 40.89 15.87 4.26
N ARG A 14 40.78 16.44 3.04
CA ARG A 14 41.94 16.61 2.16
C ARG A 14 43.07 17.40 2.82
N ARG A 15 42.73 18.36 3.70
CA ARG A 15 43.71 19.16 4.47
C ARG A 15 44.37 18.32 5.56
N GLY A 16 43.60 17.50 6.30
CA GLY A 16 44.15 16.59 7.30
C GLY A 16 45.15 15.60 6.71
N TRP A 17 44.81 14.96 5.60
CA TRP A 17 45.74 14.07 4.88
C TRP A 17 46.96 14.80 4.33
N GLY A 18 46.77 16.00 3.77
CA GLY A 18 47.88 16.83 3.31
C GLY A 18 48.84 17.21 4.44
N MET A 19 48.30 17.51 5.63
CA MET A 19 49.10 17.88 6.79
C MET A 19 49.87 16.69 7.38
N LEU A 20 49.26 15.51 7.42
CA LEU A 20 49.96 14.27 7.78
C LEU A 20 51.08 13.94 6.81
N ALA A 21 50.85 14.10 5.50
CA ALA A 21 51.88 13.88 4.48
C ALA A 21 53.04 14.88 4.61
N ALA A 22 52.74 16.16 4.83
CA ALA A 22 53.75 17.18 5.09
C ALA A 22 54.54 16.91 6.38
N GLY A 23 53.85 16.45 7.45
CA GLY A 23 54.48 16.05 8.71
C GLY A 23 55.42 14.85 8.54
N ALA A 24 55.01 13.83 7.79
CA ALA A 24 55.85 12.66 7.49
C ALA A 24 57.08 13.05 6.66
N PHE A 25 56.93 13.94 5.67
CA PHE A 25 58.04 14.46 4.89
C PHE A 25 59.01 15.28 5.75
N ALA A 26 58.49 16.18 6.60
CA ALA A 26 59.31 16.94 7.53
C ALA A 26 60.05 16.04 8.53
N LEU A 27 59.43 14.94 8.97
CA LEU A 27 60.07 13.96 9.85
C LEU A 27 61.25 13.27 9.16
N ALA A 28 61.07 12.84 7.91
CA ALA A 28 62.15 12.24 7.12
C ALA A 28 63.31 13.23 6.91
N ALA A 29 63.00 14.49 6.56
CA ALA A 29 63.99 15.54 6.43
C ALA A 29 64.73 15.83 7.76
N ALA A 30 64.02 15.79 8.90
CA ALA A 30 64.62 15.95 10.22
C ALA A 30 65.65 14.85 10.53
N GLN A 31 65.35 13.60 10.15
CA GLN A 31 66.25 12.47 10.34
C GLN A 31 67.51 12.57 9.47
N VAL A 32 67.36 13.02 8.21
CA VAL A 32 68.49 13.18 7.28
C VAL A 32 69.39 14.37 7.65
N MET A 33 68.79 15.52 8.01
CA MET A 33 69.55 16.75 8.33
C MET A 33 69.97 16.85 9.80
N GLY A 34 69.41 16.05 10.71
CA GLY A 34 69.72 16.08 12.15
C GLY A 34 69.30 17.36 12.88
N ARG A 35 68.46 18.21 12.30
CA ARG A 35 68.03 19.47 12.96
C ARG A 35 66.81 19.25 13.84
N ARG A 36 66.91 19.70 15.09
CA ARG A 36 65.82 19.61 16.08
C ARG A 36 64.59 20.43 15.69
N ASP A 37 64.78 21.54 14.99
CA ASP A 37 63.67 22.43 14.58
C ASP A 37 62.74 21.76 13.54
N LEU A 38 63.28 20.89 12.69
CA LEU A 38 62.48 20.10 11.74
C LEU A 38 61.68 19.02 12.47
N LEU A 39 62.22 18.46 13.55
CA LEU A 39 61.56 17.44 14.36
C LEU A 39 60.35 18.04 15.11
N THR A 40 60.48 19.23 15.70
CA THR A 40 59.36 19.90 16.38
C THR A 40 58.24 20.25 15.41
N LEU A 41 58.57 20.74 14.21
CA LEU A 41 57.59 20.99 13.15
C LEU A 41 56.88 19.70 12.71
N ALA A 42 57.64 18.62 12.48
CA ALA A 42 57.08 17.33 12.09
C ALA A 42 56.12 16.79 13.15
N LEU A 43 56.50 16.86 14.44
CA LEU A 43 55.66 16.45 15.55
C LEU A 43 54.36 17.26 15.61
N LEU A 44 54.43 18.59 15.46
CA LEU A 44 53.24 19.44 15.45
C LEU A 44 52.27 19.06 14.32
N LEU A 45 52.79 18.87 13.09
CA LEU A 45 52.00 18.52 11.92
C LEU A 45 51.37 17.12 12.02
N LEU A 46 51.97 16.20 12.78
CA LEU A 46 51.45 14.86 13.01
C LEU A 46 50.46 14.80 14.19
N VAL A 47 50.76 15.50 15.29
CA VAL A 47 49.94 15.48 16.52
C VAL A 47 48.63 16.24 16.33
N LEU A 48 48.65 17.39 15.64
CA LEU A 48 47.48 18.24 15.49
C LEU A 48 46.29 17.53 14.80
N PRO A 49 46.46 16.79 13.68
CA PRO A 49 45.39 15.97 13.11
C PRO A 49 44.89 14.88 14.06
N VAL A 50 45.78 14.23 14.80
CA VAL A 50 45.40 13.14 15.73
C VAL A 50 44.55 13.68 16.89
N VAL A 51 44.95 14.81 17.48
CA VAL A 51 44.18 15.50 18.53
C VAL A 51 42.83 15.98 17.99
N SER A 52 42.82 16.54 16.78
CA SER A 52 41.60 16.95 16.07
C SER A 52 40.62 15.79 15.90
N LEU A 53 41.10 14.64 15.40
CA LEU A 53 40.29 13.42 15.25
C LEU A 53 39.76 12.89 16.59
N ALA A 54 40.60 12.88 17.62
CA ALA A 54 40.20 12.46 18.96
C ALA A 54 39.10 13.37 19.51
N GLY A 55 39.24 14.69 19.37
CA GLY A 55 38.24 15.67 19.82
C GLY A 55 36.87 15.44 19.17
N VAL A 56 36.84 15.28 17.84
CA VAL A 56 35.57 15.08 17.11
C VAL A 56 34.91 13.74 17.43
N ARG A 57 35.68 12.69 17.77
CA ARG A 57 35.11 11.37 18.12
C ARG A 57 34.68 11.23 19.56
N LEU A 58 35.33 11.94 20.48
CA LEU A 58 35.01 11.92 21.90
C LEU A 58 33.81 12.82 22.22
N VAL A 59 33.70 13.97 21.53
CA VAL A 59 32.54 14.87 21.67
C VAL A 59 31.42 14.36 20.77
N LYS A 60 30.43 13.69 21.37
CA LYS A 60 29.22 13.22 20.68
C LYS A 60 28.03 14.12 21.01
N PRO A 61 27.81 15.20 20.24
CA PRO A 61 26.68 16.08 20.49
C PRO A 61 25.36 15.33 20.25
N ARG A 62 24.44 15.44 21.22
CA ARG A 62 23.11 14.86 21.14
C ARG A 62 22.14 15.84 20.51
N PHE A 63 21.40 15.34 19.53
CA PHE A 63 20.33 16.05 18.87
C PHE A 63 19.02 15.31 19.09
N ARG A 64 17.94 16.06 19.05
CA ARG A 64 16.59 15.53 18.94
C ARG A 64 16.01 16.02 17.62
N VAL A 65 15.48 15.10 16.84
CA VAL A 65 14.85 15.36 15.56
C VAL A 65 13.38 15.00 15.69
N TYR A 66 12.51 15.90 15.26
CA TYR A 66 11.09 15.65 15.07
C TYR A 66 10.77 15.93 13.61
N ARG A 67 10.08 14.98 12.98
CA ARG A 67 9.67 15.08 11.59
C ARG A 67 8.17 14.88 11.51
N GLU A 68 7.52 15.75 10.78
CA GLU A 68 6.09 15.70 10.53
C GLU A 68 5.85 15.79 9.02
N PHE A 69 4.87 15.05 8.55
CA PHE A 69 4.50 14.96 7.14
C PHE A 69 3.10 15.54 6.96
N ASP A 70 2.95 16.51 6.06
CA ASP A 70 1.67 17.14 5.75
C ASP A 70 1.41 17.16 4.23
N PRO A 71 0.40 16.43 3.72
CA PRO A 71 -0.45 15.46 4.43
C PRO A 71 0.25 14.12 4.66
N SER A 72 -0.27 13.32 5.61
CA SER A 72 0.08 11.92 5.82
C SER A 72 -1.16 11.11 6.20
N PRO A 73 -1.59 10.12 5.40
CA PRO A 73 -0.98 9.66 4.15
C PRO A 73 -1.04 10.68 2.99
N VAL A 74 -0.18 10.51 1.98
CA VAL A 74 -0.15 11.35 0.77
C VAL A 74 -0.47 10.52 -0.48
N GLU A 75 -1.22 11.08 -1.42
CA GLU A 75 -1.51 10.39 -2.67
C GLU A 75 -0.31 10.38 -3.63
N THR A 76 -0.29 9.39 -4.53
CA THR A 76 0.70 9.31 -5.59
C THR A 76 0.69 10.57 -6.47
N SER A 77 1.87 11.12 -6.74
CA SER A 77 2.11 12.38 -7.46
C SER A 77 1.64 13.66 -6.76
N ALA A 78 1.02 13.58 -5.58
CA ALA A 78 0.76 14.74 -4.75
C ALA A 78 2.02 15.14 -3.95
N PRO A 79 2.28 16.44 -3.72
CA PRO A 79 3.36 16.90 -2.88
C PRO A 79 3.03 16.70 -1.39
N ALA A 80 3.97 16.11 -0.64
CA ALA A 80 3.97 16.13 0.83
C ALA A 80 5.04 17.12 1.32
N THR A 81 4.67 17.97 2.26
CA THR A 81 5.59 18.87 2.96
C THR A 81 6.14 18.17 4.18
N VAL A 82 7.46 18.18 4.33
CA VAL A 82 8.16 17.65 5.49
C VAL A 82 8.60 18.79 6.38
N HIS A 83 8.02 18.88 7.58
CA HIS A 83 8.44 19.81 8.61
C HIS A 83 9.44 19.11 9.52
N LEU A 84 10.69 19.58 9.49
CA LEU A 84 11.78 19.02 10.27
C LEU A 84 12.21 19.99 11.37
N ALA A 85 12.01 19.61 12.63
CA ALA A 85 12.49 20.35 13.79
C ALA A 85 13.69 19.63 14.42
N VAL A 86 14.83 20.33 14.46
CA VAL A 86 16.07 19.83 15.06
C VAL A 86 16.41 20.69 16.28
N ALA A 87 16.62 20.05 17.42
CA ALA A 87 17.07 20.69 18.65
C ALA A 87 18.35 20.03 19.16
N ARG A 88 19.26 20.82 19.73
CA ARG A 88 20.44 20.30 20.43
C ARG A 88 20.09 20.15 21.92
N THR A 89 20.41 18.98 22.50
CA THR A 89 20.13 18.72 23.93
C THR A 89 21.29 19.11 24.83
N ASP A 90 22.51 19.15 24.30
CA ASP A 90 23.70 19.52 25.07
C ASP A 90 24.06 21.01 24.91
N PRO A 91 24.68 21.64 25.92
CA PRO A 91 25.22 23.00 25.84
C PRO A 91 26.50 23.02 24.98
N GLY A 92 26.34 22.90 23.67
CA GLY A 92 27.40 23.11 22.69
C GLY A 92 27.10 24.31 21.82
N SER A 93 28.13 25.02 21.35
CA SER A 93 28.03 25.98 20.25
C SER A 93 28.80 25.42 19.05
N GLY A 94 28.26 25.57 17.84
CA GLY A 94 28.92 25.05 16.64
C GLY A 94 27.96 24.82 15.49
N ARG A 95 28.40 25.18 14.29
CA ARG A 95 27.65 24.99 13.05
C ARG A 95 27.88 23.58 12.53
N VAL A 96 26.81 22.87 12.20
CA VAL A 96 26.83 21.48 11.75
C VAL A 96 26.14 21.40 10.41
N ALA A 97 26.77 20.77 9.42
CA ALA A 97 26.11 20.45 8.17
C ALA A 97 25.29 19.18 8.37
N MET A 98 24.04 19.21 7.96
CA MET A 98 23.10 18.10 8.10
C MET A 98 22.56 17.73 6.73
N LYS A 99 22.31 16.44 6.53
CA LYS A 99 21.76 15.91 5.29
C LYS A 99 20.73 14.84 5.60
N GLU A 100 19.54 14.99 5.06
CA GLU A 100 18.51 13.95 5.14
C GLU A 100 18.86 12.82 4.18
N ARG A 101 18.64 11.56 4.58
CA ARG A 101 18.71 10.43 3.65
C ARG A 101 17.34 10.21 3.01
N LEU A 102 17.29 10.15 1.69
CA LEU A 102 16.06 9.87 0.94
C LEU A 102 16.26 8.64 0.06
N PRO A 103 15.21 7.81 -0.14
CA PRO A 103 15.20 6.80 -1.19
C PRO A 103 15.41 7.44 -2.57
N ALA A 104 16.07 6.72 -3.48
CA ALA A 104 16.53 7.27 -4.78
C ALA A 104 15.41 7.91 -5.63
N GLN A 105 14.19 7.38 -5.51
CA GLN A 105 13.00 7.86 -6.24
C GLN A 105 12.55 9.29 -5.87
N PHE A 106 12.94 9.80 -4.70
CA PHE A 106 12.64 11.18 -4.26
C PHE A 106 13.68 12.19 -4.75
N GLY A 107 14.69 11.74 -5.50
CA GLY A 107 15.70 12.60 -6.09
C GLY A 107 16.78 13.04 -5.09
N GLN A 108 17.07 14.34 -5.07
CA GLN A 108 18.22 14.86 -4.33
C GLN A 108 17.89 15.06 -2.84
N ALA A 109 18.61 14.32 -2.00
CA ALA A 109 18.60 14.47 -0.55
C ALA A 109 18.88 15.92 -0.11
N PRO A 110 17.96 16.57 0.65
CA PRO A 110 18.15 17.94 1.11
C PRO A 110 19.29 18.04 2.12
N SER A 111 20.04 19.13 2.04
CA SER A 111 21.11 19.45 2.98
C SER A 111 20.87 20.82 3.59
N PHE A 112 21.05 20.92 4.90
CA PHE A 112 20.80 22.13 5.67
C PHE A 112 21.91 22.35 6.71
N ARG A 113 21.93 23.53 7.33
CA ARG A 113 22.94 23.89 8.34
C ARG A 113 22.26 24.22 9.66
N PHE A 114 22.70 23.55 10.72
CA PHE A 114 22.26 23.81 12.10
C PHE A 114 23.29 24.64 12.88
N PRO A 115 22.87 25.59 13.73
CA PRO A 115 21.51 26.12 13.81
C PRO A 115 21.16 26.92 12.55
N SER A 116 19.88 26.94 12.21
CA SER A 116 19.32 27.81 11.18
C SER A 116 19.48 29.29 11.59
N ARG A 117 19.47 30.21 10.61
CA ARG A 117 19.58 31.65 10.90
C ARG A 117 18.35 32.20 11.65
N SER A 118 17.22 31.55 11.51
CA SER A 118 15.93 31.88 12.12
C SER A 118 15.64 31.05 13.38
N ALA A 119 16.63 30.33 13.91
CA ALA A 119 16.43 29.49 15.10
C ALA A 119 15.96 30.33 16.29
N SER A 120 14.85 29.92 16.90
CA SER A 120 14.32 30.51 18.14
C SER A 120 14.23 29.42 19.21
N GLY A 121 14.58 29.76 20.45
CA GLY A 121 14.48 28.83 21.59
C GLY A 121 15.32 27.54 21.45
N GLY A 122 16.47 27.60 20.76
CA GLY A 122 17.38 26.44 20.61
C GLY A 122 16.94 25.38 19.60
N THR A 123 15.81 25.58 18.92
CA THR A 123 15.29 24.69 17.89
C THR A 123 15.38 25.34 16.52
N SER A 124 15.86 24.59 15.53
CA SER A 124 15.87 25.00 14.12
C SER A 124 14.81 24.23 13.35
N ARG A 125 13.99 24.95 12.59
CA ARG A 125 12.96 24.36 11.72
C ARG A 125 13.41 24.43 10.26
N TYR A 126 13.17 23.36 9.52
CA TYR A 126 13.43 23.24 8.10
C TYR A 126 12.19 22.67 7.43
N GLU A 127 12.03 23.00 6.16
CA GLU A 127 10.91 22.57 5.34
C GLU A 127 11.43 22.15 3.97
N TYR A 128 10.89 21.05 3.45
CA TYR A 128 11.14 20.59 2.09
C TYR A 128 9.96 19.77 1.58
N HIS A 129 9.79 19.67 0.27
CA HIS A 129 8.70 18.91 -0.34
C HIS A 129 9.20 17.60 -0.94
N LEU A 130 8.38 16.57 -0.82
CA LEU A 130 8.59 15.26 -1.41
C LEU A 130 7.43 14.94 -2.36
N THR A 131 7.74 14.33 -3.50
CA THR A 131 6.74 13.79 -4.43
C THR A 131 7.19 12.39 -4.84
N SER A 132 6.26 11.43 -4.88
CA SER A 132 6.52 10.07 -5.35
C SER A 132 5.52 9.70 -6.43
N ARG A 133 6.01 9.10 -7.52
CA ARG A 133 5.16 8.53 -8.59
C ARG A 133 4.71 7.11 -8.31
N HIS A 134 5.24 6.49 -7.26
CA HIS A 134 4.92 5.13 -6.89
C HIS A 134 4.33 5.11 -5.48
N ARG A 135 3.26 4.34 -5.30
CA ARG A 135 2.67 4.11 -3.99
C ARG A 135 3.67 3.35 -3.11
N GLY A 136 3.66 3.64 -1.81
CA GLY A 136 4.44 2.88 -0.86
C GLY A 136 4.78 3.50 0.46
N GLN A 137 5.37 2.68 1.34
CA GLN A 137 5.92 3.14 2.60
C GLN A 137 7.40 3.38 2.39
N PHE A 138 7.81 4.62 2.58
CA PHE A 138 9.17 5.08 2.35
C PHE A 138 9.73 5.62 3.64
N ARG A 139 10.87 5.08 4.08
CA ARG A 139 11.59 5.64 5.23
C ARG A 139 12.29 6.92 4.78
N ILE A 140 11.86 8.04 5.34
CA ILE A 140 12.43 9.37 5.14
C ILE A 140 13.39 9.64 6.29
N GLY A 141 14.66 9.84 5.93
CA GLY A 141 15.77 9.90 6.87
C GLY A 141 16.52 8.57 6.98
N PRO A 142 17.43 8.47 7.96
CA PRO A 142 17.71 9.46 9.01
C PRO A 142 18.45 10.71 8.52
N VAL A 143 18.40 11.77 9.32
CA VAL A 143 19.28 12.93 9.23
C VAL A 143 20.67 12.50 9.66
N THR A 144 21.65 12.74 8.79
CA THR A 144 23.07 12.57 9.10
C THR A 144 23.67 13.94 9.38
N ALA A 145 24.26 14.09 10.57
CA ALA A 145 25.05 15.25 10.95
C ALA A 145 26.53 15.04 10.62
N GLU A 146 27.16 16.05 10.04
CA GLU A 146 28.57 16.11 9.72
C GLU A 146 29.27 17.14 10.62
N PHE A 147 30.16 16.63 11.48
CA PHE A 147 30.98 17.41 12.40
C PHE A 147 32.37 17.56 11.81
N THR A 148 32.88 18.79 11.86
CA THR A 148 34.24 19.13 11.47
C THR A 148 34.90 19.83 12.65
N ASP A 149 36.17 19.54 12.90
CA ASP A 149 36.94 20.23 13.93
C ASP A 149 37.23 21.69 13.57
N PRO A 150 37.62 22.55 14.53
CA PRO A 150 37.93 23.96 14.27
C PRO A 150 39.04 24.19 13.23
N PHE A 151 39.97 23.24 13.05
CA PHE A 151 41.07 23.34 12.08
C PHE A 151 40.72 22.74 10.71
N GLY A 152 39.56 22.08 10.57
CA GLY A 152 39.11 21.48 9.31
C GLY A 152 39.96 20.30 8.83
N LEU A 153 40.57 19.56 9.76
CA LEU A 153 41.47 18.44 9.52
C LEU A 153 40.74 17.09 9.57
N SER A 154 39.77 16.94 10.47
CA SER A 154 39.03 15.71 10.72
C SER A 154 37.53 15.89 10.49
N LEU A 155 36.88 14.78 10.13
CA LEU A 155 35.44 14.75 9.86
C LEU A 155 34.82 13.57 10.59
N HIS A 156 33.63 13.77 11.13
CA HIS A 156 32.80 12.68 11.64
C HIS A 156 31.36 12.83 11.16
N ARG A 157 30.78 11.72 10.68
CA ARG A 157 29.38 11.65 10.27
C ARG A 157 28.65 10.70 11.19
N GLN A 158 27.49 11.13 11.66
CA GLN A 158 26.65 10.36 12.57
C GLN A 158 25.17 10.56 12.20
N ALA A 159 24.40 9.47 12.14
CA ALA A 159 22.95 9.55 12.09
C ALA A 159 22.40 9.98 13.46
N ILE A 160 21.52 10.97 13.48
CA ILE A 160 21.00 11.59 14.72
C ILE A 160 19.56 11.17 15.06
N ASP A 161 18.92 10.41 14.18
CA ASP A 161 17.61 9.78 14.32
C ASP A 161 17.57 8.47 13.52
N ASP A 162 16.42 7.80 13.48
CA ASP A 162 16.20 6.54 12.74
C ASP A 162 15.40 6.72 11.43
N GLY A 163 14.89 7.94 11.18
CA GLY A 163 13.96 8.27 10.11
C GLY A 163 12.51 7.88 10.43
N ASP A 164 11.55 8.47 9.72
CA ASP A 164 10.12 8.20 9.87
C ASP A 164 9.52 7.67 8.56
N VAL A 165 8.41 6.94 8.65
CA VAL A 165 7.77 6.32 7.48
C VAL A 165 6.74 7.27 6.88
N LEU A 166 6.93 7.61 5.61
CA LEU A 166 5.93 8.29 4.78
C LEU A 166 5.12 7.24 4.00
N THR A 167 3.80 7.23 4.21
CA THR A 167 2.87 6.37 3.46
C THR A 167 2.32 7.13 2.26
N VAL A 168 2.62 6.63 1.06
CA VAL A 168 2.12 7.11 -0.23
C VAL A 168 1.04 6.16 -0.74
N THR A 169 -0.20 6.63 -0.83
CA THR A 169 -1.37 5.85 -1.26
C THR A 169 -1.55 5.93 -2.79
N PRO A 170 -2.22 4.94 -3.42
CA PRO A 170 -2.61 5.08 -4.82
C PRO A 170 -3.60 6.25 -4.97
N ALA A 171 -3.40 7.10 -5.98
CA ALA A 171 -4.34 8.16 -6.30
C ALA A 171 -5.55 7.58 -7.04
N ALA A 172 -6.76 7.84 -6.54
CA ALA A 172 -7.99 7.41 -7.18
C ALA A 172 -8.22 8.18 -8.49
N VAL A 173 -8.65 7.49 -9.54
CA VAL A 173 -9.11 8.11 -10.78
C VAL A 173 -10.63 8.24 -10.72
N VAL A 174 -11.15 9.43 -11.05
CA VAL A 174 -12.59 9.66 -11.09
C VAL A 174 -13.23 8.77 -12.16
N LEU A 175 -14.10 7.86 -11.73
CA LEU A 175 -14.84 6.96 -12.62
C LEU A 175 -16.16 7.62 -13.06
N PRO A 176 -16.53 7.54 -14.36
CA PRO A 176 -17.76 8.13 -14.86
C PRO A 176 -18.98 7.43 -14.28
N ALA A 177 -20.10 8.16 -14.21
CA ALA A 177 -21.39 7.59 -13.82
C ALA A 177 -21.91 6.68 -14.94
N THR A 178 -21.61 5.40 -14.84
CA THR A 178 -22.12 4.34 -15.73
C THR A 178 -23.46 3.83 -15.23
N ALA A 179 -24.34 3.34 -16.13
CA ALA A 179 -25.64 2.76 -15.73
C ALA A 179 -25.47 1.56 -14.77
N LEU A 180 -24.29 0.93 -14.77
CA LEU A 180 -23.90 -0.19 -13.92
C LEU A 180 -23.70 0.14 -12.43
N ALA A 181 -23.28 1.37 -12.10
CA ALA A 181 -23.28 1.93 -10.74
C ALA A 181 -24.61 2.65 -10.42
N GLY A 182 -25.47 2.75 -11.42
CA GLY A 182 -26.80 3.35 -11.43
C GLY A 182 -27.95 2.34 -11.46
N ALA A 183 -27.74 1.12 -10.95
CA ALA A 183 -28.86 0.25 -10.54
C ALA A 183 -29.62 0.78 -9.30
N ARG A 184 -29.42 2.07 -8.95
CA ARG A 184 -30.49 2.90 -8.41
C ARG A 184 -31.21 3.54 -9.60
N GLY A 185 -32.33 2.97 -10.03
CA GLY A 185 -33.23 3.67 -10.95
C GLY A 185 -33.74 4.93 -10.27
N SER A 186 -33.19 6.09 -10.62
CA SER A 186 -33.58 7.49 -10.32
C SER A 186 -34.01 7.92 -8.90
N ASP A 187 -34.36 7.03 -7.98
CA ASP A 187 -34.91 7.34 -6.67
C ASP A 187 -34.31 6.36 -5.66
N GLY A 188 -33.85 6.85 -4.51
CA GLY A 188 -33.14 6.12 -3.46
C GLY A 188 -33.94 5.02 -2.73
N VAL A 189 -34.78 4.27 -3.43
CA VAL A 189 -35.53 3.12 -2.91
C VAL A 189 -35.51 2.01 -3.97
N THR A 190 -34.59 1.06 -3.80
CA THR A 190 -34.87 -0.32 -4.23
C THR A 190 -35.18 -1.11 -2.97
N ALA A 191 -36.29 -0.76 -2.34
CA ALA A 191 -37.13 -1.77 -1.72
C ALA A 191 -37.48 -2.78 -2.82
N THR A 192 -37.38 -4.05 -2.49
CA THR A 192 -38.01 -5.18 -3.16
C THR A 192 -39.35 -4.78 -3.79
N ARG A 193 -39.37 -4.36 -5.06
CA ARG A 193 -40.61 -4.09 -5.79
C ARG A 193 -41.23 -5.41 -6.22
N VAL A 194 -41.88 -6.08 -5.27
CA VAL A 194 -43.09 -6.84 -5.59
C VAL A 194 -44.22 -5.81 -5.64
N ARG A 195 -44.49 -5.32 -6.86
CA ARG A 195 -45.76 -4.76 -7.34
C ARG A 195 -46.60 -3.99 -6.31
N ALA A 196 -46.48 -2.66 -6.29
CA ALA A 196 -47.51 -1.80 -5.70
C ALA A 196 -47.66 -0.50 -6.51
N ASN A 197 -48.91 -0.13 -6.75
CA ASN A 197 -49.36 1.11 -7.40
C ASN A 197 -48.89 2.35 -6.61
N PRO A 198 -48.84 3.55 -7.24
CA PRO A 198 -48.55 4.78 -6.53
C PRO A 198 -49.81 5.24 -5.79
N SER A 199 -49.90 4.89 -4.50
CA SER A 199 -50.77 5.59 -3.56
C SER A 199 -49.91 5.96 -2.36
N ASP A 200 -50.01 7.22 -1.94
CA ASP A 200 -49.23 7.90 -0.90
C ASP A 200 -49.48 7.37 0.53
N ASP A 201 -49.90 6.10 0.66
CA ASP A 201 -50.53 5.51 1.85
C ASP A 201 -49.94 4.13 2.23
N ASP A 202 -48.94 3.61 1.50
CA ASP A 202 -48.44 2.23 1.69
C ASP A 202 -47.11 2.17 2.45
N VAL A 203 -47.10 2.74 3.65
CA VAL A 203 -46.13 2.34 4.69
C VAL A 203 -46.61 0.98 5.19
N MET A 204 -45.77 -0.07 5.11
CA MET A 204 -46.09 -1.37 5.70
C MET A 204 -46.54 -1.13 7.15
N THR A 205 -47.80 -1.45 7.44
CA THR A 205 -48.40 -1.17 8.74
C THR A 205 -48.57 -2.49 9.47
N ARG A 206 -48.17 -2.56 10.74
CA ARG A 206 -48.30 -3.76 11.56
C ARG A 206 -49.17 -3.49 12.78
N GLU A 207 -49.71 -4.55 13.35
CA GLU A 207 -50.41 -4.49 14.65
C GLU A 207 -49.49 -3.89 15.72
N TYR A 208 -50.08 -3.02 16.53
CA TYR A 208 -49.45 -2.44 17.71
C TYR A 208 -49.09 -3.53 18.72
N ARG A 209 -47.84 -3.55 19.16
CA ARG A 209 -47.40 -4.40 20.27
C ARG A 209 -47.17 -3.54 21.50
N HIS A 210 -47.47 -4.11 22.66
CA HIS A 210 -47.25 -3.43 23.93
C HIS A 210 -45.77 -3.05 24.07
N GLY A 211 -45.48 -1.74 24.07
CA GLY A 211 -44.11 -1.19 24.04
C GLY A 211 -43.84 -0.27 22.84
N ASP A 212 -44.69 -0.30 21.81
CA ASP A 212 -44.60 0.64 20.69
C ASP A 212 -45.02 2.06 21.13
N PRO A 213 -44.30 3.11 20.71
CA PRO A 213 -44.65 4.47 21.10
C PRO A 213 -45.92 4.92 20.36
N MET A 214 -46.94 5.37 21.11
CA MET A 214 -48.25 5.80 20.56
C MET A 214 -48.17 6.88 19.47
N ARG A 215 -47.08 7.68 19.44
CA ARG A 215 -46.82 8.67 18.38
C ARG A 215 -46.67 8.06 16.97
N ARG A 216 -46.41 6.75 16.88
CA ARG A 216 -46.20 6.03 15.60
C ARG A 216 -47.48 5.34 15.09
N VAL A 217 -48.61 5.51 15.77
CA VAL A 217 -49.90 4.94 15.36
C VAL A 217 -50.37 5.60 14.06
N HIS A 218 -50.71 4.80 13.07
CA HIS A 218 -51.28 5.24 11.80
C HIS A 218 -52.81 5.35 11.95
N TRP A 219 -53.30 6.48 12.44
CA TRP A 219 -54.73 6.69 12.72
C TRP A 219 -55.67 6.33 11.55
N PRO A 220 -55.37 6.65 10.28
CA PRO A 220 -56.21 6.23 9.16
C PRO A 220 -56.28 4.71 8.97
N ALA A 221 -55.20 3.98 9.23
CA ALA A 221 -55.16 2.51 9.10
C ALA A 221 -55.84 1.85 10.31
N THR A 222 -55.60 2.39 11.51
CA THR A 222 -56.30 2.03 12.74
C THR A 222 -57.82 2.18 12.59
N ALA A 223 -58.28 3.27 11.96
CA ALA A 223 -59.71 3.51 11.75
C ALA A 223 -60.35 2.52 10.76
N ARG A 224 -59.60 2.03 9.76
CA ARG A 224 -60.09 1.05 8.78
C ARG A 224 -60.08 -0.39 9.32
N HIS A 225 -59.08 -0.76 10.12
CA HIS A 225 -58.90 -2.12 10.63
C HIS A 225 -59.53 -2.37 12.01
N GLY A 226 -59.88 -1.32 12.75
CA GLY A 226 -60.51 -1.44 14.07
C GLY A 226 -59.54 -1.76 15.22
N GLU A 227 -58.26 -1.96 14.92
CA GLU A 227 -57.20 -2.26 15.87
C GLU A 227 -56.06 -1.25 15.73
N LEU A 228 -55.27 -1.02 16.79
CA LEU A 228 -54.16 -0.06 16.75
C LEU A 228 -53.08 -0.54 15.78
N MET A 229 -52.86 0.25 14.74
CA MET A 229 -51.91 -0.02 13.68
C MET A 229 -50.71 0.93 13.77
N VAL A 230 -49.49 0.43 13.68
CA VAL A 230 -48.24 1.21 13.78
C VAL A 230 -47.49 1.20 12.46
N ARG A 231 -46.97 2.36 12.06
CA ARG A 231 -46.08 2.50 10.89
C ARG A 231 -44.83 1.63 11.11
N GLN A 232 -44.58 0.65 10.26
CA GLN A 232 -43.34 -0.11 10.30
C GLN A 232 -42.22 0.76 9.71
N GLU A 233 -41.15 0.96 10.48
CA GLU A 233 -39.95 1.60 9.96
C GLU A 233 -39.31 0.64 8.95
N GLU A 234 -39.24 1.06 7.70
CA GLU A 234 -38.37 0.43 6.72
C GLU A 234 -36.94 0.56 7.23
N SER A 235 -36.30 -0.55 7.56
CA SER A 235 -34.88 -0.55 7.90
C SER A 235 -34.11 -0.11 6.67
N VAL A 236 -33.67 1.16 6.64
CA VAL A 236 -32.76 1.68 5.62
C VAL A 236 -31.48 0.87 5.72
N THR A 237 -31.36 -0.16 4.89
CA THR A 237 -30.18 -1.01 4.84
C THR A 237 -29.13 -0.25 4.05
N THR A 238 -27.98 0.04 4.68
CA THR A 238 -26.83 0.60 3.97
C THR A 238 -26.49 -0.35 2.83
N PRO A 239 -26.42 0.12 1.58
CA PRO A 239 -26.09 -0.75 0.47
C PRO A 239 -24.66 -1.26 0.64
N GLU A 240 -24.42 -2.53 0.34
CA GLU A 240 -23.08 -3.13 0.44
C GLU A 240 -22.54 -3.42 -0.97
N ALA A 241 -21.23 -3.33 -1.16
CA ALA A 241 -20.58 -3.75 -2.39
C ALA A 241 -19.36 -4.60 -2.05
N THR A 242 -19.19 -5.73 -2.73
CA THR A 242 -18.03 -6.60 -2.52
C THR A 242 -17.02 -6.40 -3.64
N LEU A 243 -15.78 -6.12 -3.28
CA LEU A 243 -14.64 -6.03 -4.19
C LEU A 243 -13.69 -7.20 -3.91
N ILE A 244 -13.45 -8.02 -4.92
CA ILE A 244 -12.47 -9.10 -4.92
C ILE A 244 -11.22 -8.59 -5.63
N LEU A 245 -10.08 -8.58 -4.93
CA LEU A 245 -8.81 -8.14 -5.47
C LEU A 245 -7.84 -9.32 -5.59
N ASP A 246 -7.46 -9.66 -6.83
CA ASP A 246 -6.38 -10.60 -7.07
C ASP A 246 -5.04 -9.92 -6.79
N HIS A 247 -4.21 -10.60 -6.00
CA HIS A 247 -2.85 -10.18 -5.70
C HIS A 247 -1.86 -11.34 -5.83
N ARG A 248 -2.24 -12.45 -6.49
CA ARG A 248 -1.38 -13.63 -6.65
C ARG A 248 -0.26 -13.34 -7.65
N SER A 249 0.99 -13.62 -7.25
CA SER A 249 2.15 -13.41 -8.14
C SER A 249 2.02 -14.14 -9.48
N GLY A 250 1.46 -15.36 -9.51
CA GLY A 250 1.26 -16.13 -10.75
C GLY A 250 0.28 -15.48 -11.74
N ALA A 251 -0.74 -14.78 -11.24
CA ALA A 251 -1.73 -14.09 -12.06
C ALA A 251 -1.15 -12.83 -12.71
N PHE A 252 -0.18 -12.18 -12.06
CA PHE A 252 0.48 -10.96 -12.55
C PHE A 252 1.91 -11.20 -13.09
N ALA A 253 2.30 -12.45 -13.27
CA ALA A 253 3.59 -12.85 -13.81
C ALA A 253 3.61 -12.72 -15.35
N GLY A 254 4.71 -12.19 -15.89
CA GLY A 254 5.02 -12.23 -17.33
C GLY A 254 4.85 -10.90 -18.09
N GLY A 255 4.56 -9.79 -17.41
CA GLY A 255 4.54 -8.46 -18.02
C GLY A 255 5.92 -7.76 -17.99
N PRO A 256 6.19 -6.80 -18.91
CA PRO A 256 7.29 -5.87 -18.72
C PRO A 256 7.16 -5.17 -17.35
N GLY A 257 8.28 -4.98 -16.66
CA GLY A 257 8.27 -4.36 -15.33
C GLY A 257 7.92 -5.29 -14.16
N THR A 258 7.73 -6.62 -14.37
CA THR A 258 7.73 -7.59 -13.26
C THR A 258 9.07 -7.49 -12.54
N ALA A 259 9.08 -6.82 -11.38
CA ALA A 259 10.23 -6.80 -10.52
C ALA A 259 10.36 -8.19 -9.88
N MET A 260 11.37 -8.95 -10.30
CA MET A 260 11.73 -10.19 -9.62
C MET A 260 11.97 -9.89 -8.13
N PRO A 261 11.43 -10.69 -7.20
CA PRO A 261 11.77 -10.56 -5.78
C PRO A 261 13.25 -10.93 -5.65
N GLY A 262 14.14 -9.97 -5.43
CA GLY A 262 15.56 -10.33 -5.41
C GLY A 262 16.63 -9.25 -5.28
N LEU A 263 16.30 -7.96 -5.28
CA LEU A 263 17.27 -6.94 -4.90
C LEU A 263 16.69 -6.11 -3.77
N ALA A 264 16.92 -6.60 -2.54
CA ALA A 264 16.91 -5.76 -1.36
C ALA A 264 17.96 -4.65 -1.58
N GLY A 265 17.54 -3.55 -2.20
CA GLY A 265 18.22 -2.28 -2.02
C GLY A 265 18.31 -2.01 -0.53
N GLN A 266 19.40 -1.43 -0.08
CA GLN A 266 19.71 -1.11 1.32
C GLN A 266 18.63 -0.24 2.03
N ASP A 267 17.55 0.11 1.35
CA ASP A 267 16.49 1.04 1.75
C ASP A 267 15.12 0.34 2.02
N GLY A 268 15.07 -1.00 2.07
CA GLY A 268 14.08 -1.71 2.88
C GLY A 268 12.92 -2.45 2.19
N HIS A 269 12.35 -2.03 1.07
CA HIS A 269 11.17 -2.71 0.51
C HIS A 269 11.09 -2.67 -1.03
N ALA A 270 11.90 -3.47 -1.72
CA ALA A 270 11.64 -3.77 -3.14
C ALA A 270 10.40 -4.67 -3.22
N ARG A 271 9.24 -4.08 -3.55
CA ARG A 271 7.99 -4.84 -3.67
C ARG A 271 7.98 -5.66 -4.94
N ALA A 272 7.53 -6.90 -4.82
CA ALA A 272 7.12 -7.66 -5.98
C ALA A 272 5.85 -7.02 -6.54
N THR A 273 6.01 -6.30 -7.64
CA THR A 273 4.93 -5.63 -8.37
C THR A 273 5.13 -5.78 -9.87
N SER A 274 4.09 -5.50 -10.64
CA SER A 274 4.09 -5.43 -12.10
C SER A 274 3.16 -4.31 -12.57
N ASP A 275 3.33 -3.83 -13.79
CA ASP A 275 2.50 -2.74 -14.34
C ASP A 275 1.00 -3.09 -14.33
N THR A 276 0.66 -4.35 -14.64
CA THR A 276 -0.71 -4.88 -14.51
C THR A 276 -1.23 -4.86 -13.07
N PHE A 277 -0.38 -5.13 -12.07
CA PHE A 277 -0.79 -5.11 -10.67
C PHE A 277 -0.93 -3.68 -10.12
N GLU A 278 0.01 -2.78 -10.47
CA GLU A 278 -0.10 -1.35 -10.16
C GLU A 278 -1.40 -0.76 -10.71
N TRP A 279 -1.76 -1.16 -11.94
CA TRP A 279 -3.02 -0.77 -12.55
C TRP A 279 -4.23 -1.31 -11.78
N SER A 280 -4.23 -2.60 -11.41
CA SER A 280 -5.29 -3.22 -10.61
C SER A 280 -5.49 -2.52 -9.25
N VAL A 281 -4.42 -2.09 -8.61
CA VAL A 281 -4.50 -1.35 -7.34
C VAL A 281 -5.12 0.03 -7.54
N VAL A 282 -4.74 0.75 -8.60
CA VAL A 282 -5.37 2.04 -8.93
C VAL A 282 -6.85 1.83 -9.27
N ALA A 283 -7.21 0.80 -10.02
CA ALA A 283 -8.59 0.45 -10.34
C ALA A 283 -9.38 0.13 -9.06
N ALA A 284 -8.85 -0.71 -8.17
CA ALA A 284 -9.47 -1.03 -6.88
C ALA A 284 -9.73 0.24 -6.05
N MET A 285 -8.72 1.11 -5.90
CA MET A 285 -8.88 2.39 -5.18
C MET A 285 -9.95 3.28 -5.82
N SER A 286 -9.96 3.36 -7.15
CA SER A 286 -10.91 4.18 -7.92
C SER A 286 -12.35 3.66 -7.77
N ILE A 287 -12.53 2.33 -7.83
CA ILE A 287 -13.83 1.67 -7.64
C ILE A 287 -14.32 1.86 -6.21
N SER A 288 -13.44 1.68 -5.21
CA SER A 288 -13.76 1.93 -3.80
C SER A 288 -14.19 3.38 -3.57
N ALA A 289 -13.46 4.36 -4.09
CA ALA A 289 -13.84 5.77 -3.98
C ALA A 289 -15.20 6.05 -4.64
N HIS A 290 -15.41 5.55 -5.87
CA HIS A 290 -16.66 5.73 -6.62
C HIS A 290 -17.88 5.12 -5.90
N LEU A 291 -17.71 3.97 -5.24
CA LEU A 291 -18.77 3.32 -4.48
C LEU A 291 -18.99 3.99 -3.12
N ALA A 292 -17.93 4.42 -2.43
CA ALA A 292 -18.02 5.15 -1.18
C ALA A 292 -18.77 6.49 -1.34
N GLU A 293 -18.54 7.23 -2.45
CA GLU A 293 -19.30 8.44 -2.81
C GLU A 293 -20.81 8.18 -2.92
N ARG A 294 -21.22 6.95 -3.23
CA ARG A 294 -22.62 6.50 -3.33
C ARG A 294 -23.15 5.89 -2.04
N SER A 295 -22.40 6.04 -0.95
CA SER A 295 -22.71 5.54 0.38
C SER A 295 -22.80 4.01 0.46
N TYR A 296 -22.02 3.30 -0.35
CA TYR A 296 -21.85 1.86 -0.17
C TYR A 296 -20.92 1.57 1.01
N SER A 297 -21.29 0.58 1.82
CA SER A 297 -20.33 -0.13 2.68
C SER A 297 -19.54 -1.11 1.80
N LEU A 298 -18.22 -1.09 1.90
CA LEU A 298 -17.34 -1.83 1.01
C LEU A 298 -16.79 -3.05 1.73
N ARG A 299 -16.96 -4.22 1.12
CA ARG A 299 -16.33 -5.44 1.59
C ARG A 299 -15.19 -5.83 0.67
N LEU A 300 -13.96 -5.94 1.18
CA LEU A 300 -12.78 -6.23 0.37
C LEU A 300 -12.22 -7.61 0.70
N LEU A 301 -12.25 -8.51 -0.28
CA LEU A 301 -11.80 -9.89 -0.17
C LEU A 301 -10.67 -10.19 -1.18
N ASP A 302 -9.84 -11.17 -0.87
CA ASP A 302 -8.95 -11.77 -1.85
C ASP A 302 -9.62 -12.93 -2.62
N THR A 303 -8.86 -13.56 -3.51
CA THR A 303 -9.35 -14.69 -4.32
C THR A 303 -9.60 -15.97 -3.51
N GLY A 304 -9.06 -16.10 -2.30
CA GLY A 304 -9.33 -17.21 -1.38
C GLY A 304 -10.48 -16.93 -0.41
N GLY A 305 -11.03 -15.71 -0.45
CA GLY A 305 -12.07 -15.24 0.47
C GLY A 305 -11.52 -14.67 1.78
N ASP A 306 -10.21 -14.55 1.99
CA ASP A 306 -9.66 -13.85 3.15
C ASP A 306 -9.78 -12.32 3.00
N PRO A 307 -9.65 -11.53 4.09
CA PRO A 307 -9.59 -10.08 3.99
C PRO A 307 -8.50 -9.64 3.01
N ALA A 308 -8.82 -8.77 2.06
CA ALA A 308 -7.90 -8.42 0.95
C ALA A 308 -6.56 -7.85 1.41
N PHE A 309 -6.51 -7.27 2.61
CA PHE A 309 -5.34 -6.56 3.15
C PHE A 309 -4.62 -7.29 4.28
N LEU A 310 -4.94 -8.56 4.51
CA LEU A 310 -4.35 -9.38 5.58
C LEU A 310 -2.82 -9.38 5.60
N HIS A 311 -2.19 -9.28 4.43
CA HIS A 311 -0.74 -9.31 4.26
C HIS A 311 -0.14 -7.97 3.81
N SER A 312 -0.90 -6.89 3.84
CA SER A 312 -0.38 -5.56 3.52
C SER A 312 0.36 -4.96 4.73
N PRO A 313 1.65 -4.61 4.61
CA PRO A 313 2.42 -3.99 5.70
C PRO A 313 1.89 -2.62 6.16
N SER A 314 1.11 -1.95 5.32
CA SER A 314 0.57 -0.62 5.61
C SER A 314 -0.88 -0.61 6.05
N SER A 315 -1.51 -1.79 6.17
CA SER A 315 -2.90 -1.88 6.59
C SER A 315 -3.06 -1.51 8.07
N PRO A 316 -3.87 -0.49 8.42
CA PRO A 316 -4.17 -0.17 9.81
C PRO A 316 -4.93 -1.32 10.51
N GLU A 317 -5.83 -1.99 9.77
CA GLU A 317 -6.67 -3.07 10.27
C GLU A 317 -6.63 -4.29 9.30
N PRO A 318 -5.57 -5.13 9.36
CA PRO A 318 -5.37 -6.22 8.39
C PRO A 318 -6.48 -7.27 8.35
N SER A 319 -7.19 -7.48 9.47
CA SER A 319 -8.28 -8.46 9.56
C SER A 319 -9.66 -7.89 9.22
N ALA A 320 -9.77 -6.60 8.93
CA ALA A 320 -11.04 -5.98 8.59
C ALA A 320 -11.46 -6.41 7.18
N GLU A 321 -12.73 -6.80 7.03
CA GLU A 321 -13.32 -7.10 5.72
C GLU A 321 -14.20 -5.96 5.23
N GLU A 322 -14.79 -5.18 6.13
CA GLU A 322 -15.81 -4.17 5.83
C GLU A 322 -15.31 -2.76 6.17
N TYR A 323 -15.57 -1.83 5.26
CA TYR A 323 -15.10 -0.45 5.31
C TYR A 323 -16.26 0.48 4.93
N SER A 324 -16.57 1.46 5.78
CA SER A 324 -17.66 2.40 5.52
C SER A 324 -17.24 3.85 5.77
N GLY A 325 -17.86 4.76 5.01
CA GLY A 325 -17.61 6.20 5.10
C GLY A 325 -16.19 6.62 4.71
N THR A 326 -15.83 7.84 5.09
CA THR A 326 -14.53 8.46 4.75
C THR A 326 -13.35 7.78 5.44
N ALA A 327 -13.52 7.38 6.71
CA ALA A 327 -12.50 6.65 7.46
C ALA A 327 -12.21 5.28 6.86
N GLY A 328 -13.25 4.55 6.42
CA GLY A 328 -13.11 3.30 5.70
C GLY A 328 -12.33 3.49 4.39
N LEU A 329 -12.66 4.51 3.61
CA LEU A 329 -11.95 4.81 2.36
C LEU A 329 -10.47 5.15 2.59
N GLN A 330 -10.15 5.91 3.65
CA GLN A 330 -8.78 6.20 4.03
C GLN A 330 -8.02 4.91 4.43
N SER A 331 -8.65 4.03 5.22
CA SER A 331 -8.07 2.73 5.60
C SER A 331 -7.79 1.85 4.37
N ILE A 332 -8.69 1.85 3.37
CA ILE A 332 -8.46 1.17 2.09
C ILE A 332 -7.25 1.78 1.37
N ALA A 333 -7.16 3.10 1.27
CA ALA A 333 -6.06 3.78 0.60
C ALA A 333 -4.70 3.46 1.25
N GLU A 334 -4.64 3.53 2.58
CA GLU A 334 -3.46 3.17 3.38
C GLU A 334 -3.11 1.68 3.21
N SER A 335 -4.09 0.80 3.23
CA SER A 335 -3.88 -0.64 3.03
C SER A 335 -3.37 -0.97 1.63
N LEU A 336 -3.83 -0.27 0.60
CA LEU A 336 -3.32 -0.40 -0.78
C LEU A 336 -1.94 0.21 -0.95
N ALA A 337 -1.50 1.12 -0.07
CA ALA A 337 -0.21 1.78 -0.18
C ALA A 337 0.94 0.77 -0.23
N ALA A 338 0.92 -0.31 0.58
CA ALA A 338 1.98 -1.32 0.65
C ALA A 338 1.60 -2.74 0.24
N ILE A 339 0.43 -2.94 -0.32
CA ILE A 339 0.05 -4.25 -0.86
C ILE A 339 1.03 -4.69 -1.96
N HIS A 340 1.36 -5.97 -1.95
CA HIS A 340 2.37 -6.63 -2.78
C HIS A 340 1.86 -7.98 -3.25
N LEU A 341 2.48 -8.54 -4.29
CA LEU A 341 2.06 -9.81 -4.86
C LEU A 341 2.34 -10.98 -3.89
N SER A 342 1.32 -11.79 -3.59
CA SER A 342 1.44 -12.98 -2.74
C SER A 342 2.17 -14.12 -3.45
N GLY A 343 2.95 -14.88 -2.69
CA GLY A 343 3.77 -15.99 -3.20
C GLY A 343 5.21 -15.62 -3.60
N ALA A 344 5.54 -14.32 -3.70
CA ALA A 344 6.91 -13.85 -3.95
C ALA A 344 7.90 -14.11 -2.80
N SER A 345 7.40 -14.46 -1.61
CA SER A 345 8.16 -14.46 -0.35
C SER A 345 8.41 -15.83 0.27
N HIS A 346 8.33 -16.93 -0.51
CA HIS A 346 8.78 -18.25 -0.05
C HIS A 346 10.31 -18.39 -0.12
N GLN A 347 11.05 -17.53 0.62
CA GLN A 347 12.46 -17.79 0.94
C GLN A 347 13.03 -16.94 2.08
N HIS A 348 12.30 -16.73 3.19
CA HIS A 348 12.99 -16.44 4.46
C HIS A 348 12.16 -16.82 5.70
N ARG A 349 11.79 -18.10 5.82
CA ARG A 349 11.35 -18.62 7.13
C ARG A 349 12.59 -18.87 8.00
N GLY A 350 12.95 -17.81 8.73
CA GLY A 350 13.51 -17.84 10.09
C GLY A 350 14.48 -18.97 10.44
N GLY A 351 15.74 -18.83 10.01
CA GLY A 351 16.86 -19.37 10.76
C GLY A 351 17.34 -18.33 11.78
N MET A 352 16.73 -18.29 12.97
CA MET A 352 17.34 -17.84 14.24
C MET A 352 16.36 -18.07 15.39
N ALA A 353 16.52 -19.19 16.10
CA ALA A 353 16.47 -19.31 17.57
C ALA A 353 16.33 -20.79 17.95
N ARG A 354 17.45 -21.53 17.95
CA ARG A 354 17.67 -22.65 18.87
C ARG A 354 19.16 -22.96 18.92
N GLU A 355 19.81 -22.35 19.90
CA GLU A 355 21.17 -22.65 20.30
C GLU A 355 21.18 -23.86 21.23
N ALA A 356 22.14 -24.76 20.97
CA ALA A 356 22.70 -25.81 21.81
C ALA A 356 21.84 -27.01 22.24
N THR A 357 22.13 -28.20 21.68
CA THR A 357 22.77 -29.32 22.40
C THR A 357 23.11 -30.52 21.50
N ALA A 358 24.31 -31.09 21.74
CA ALA A 358 24.83 -32.44 21.37
C ALA A 358 25.00 -32.79 19.88
N ARG A 359 26.23 -32.88 19.33
CA ARG A 359 27.16 -34.06 19.34
C ARG A 359 26.50 -35.38 18.89
N ASP A 360 26.81 -35.84 17.67
CA ASP A 360 27.71 -37.00 17.40
C ASP A 360 27.39 -37.70 16.06
N ALA A 361 28.44 -38.30 15.48
CA ALA A 361 28.51 -39.40 14.53
C ALA A 361 28.07 -39.20 13.06
N GLY A 362 28.98 -39.53 12.16
CA GLY A 362 28.83 -39.37 10.72
C GLY A 362 28.30 -40.60 9.97
N ARG A 363 28.02 -40.41 8.68
CA ARG A 363 28.05 -41.47 7.67
C ARG A 363 28.11 -40.87 6.25
N ARG A 364 28.91 -41.49 5.40
CA ARG A 364 29.06 -41.26 3.95
C ARG A 364 27.94 -41.93 3.14
N GLY A 365 27.72 -41.42 1.91
CA GLY A 365 26.95 -42.02 0.80
C GLY A 365 25.70 -41.17 0.48
N GLU A 366 25.31 -40.77 -0.73
CA GLU A 366 25.63 -41.00 -2.15
C GLU A 366 24.96 -39.83 -2.93
N PRO A 367 25.31 -39.53 -4.19
CA PRO A 367 24.72 -38.42 -4.93
C PRO A 367 23.37 -38.84 -5.55
N ALA A 368 22.26 -38.55 -4.88
CA ALA A 368 20.92 -38.75 -5.43
C ALA A 368 20.50 -37.55 -6.30
N GLY A 369 19.92 -37.87 -7.47
CA GLY A 369 19.64 -36.97 -8.59
C GLY A 369 18.82 -35.72 -8.27
N ARG A 370 19.01 -34.72 -9.13
CA ARG A 370 18.12 -33.56 -9.28
C ARG A 370 16.78 -34.04 -9.83
N THR A 371 15.89 -34.48 -8.95
CA THR A 371 14.46 -34.43 -9.23
C THR A 371 14.06 -32.96 -9.21
N SER A 372 13.49 -32.52 -10.33
CA SER A 372 12.69 -31.30 -10.42
C SER A 372 11.80 -31.21 -9.19
N ALA A 373 11.98 -30.15 -8.40
CA ALA A 373 11.10 -29.85 -7.30
C ALA A 373 9.69 -29.68 -7.87
N ASP A 374 8.83 -30.65 -7.58
CA ASP A 374 7.38 -30.49 -7.74
C ASP A 374 6.98 -29.28 -6.89
N SER A 375 6.68 -28.19 -7.59
CA SER A 375 6.00 -27.04 -7.02
C SER A 375 4.64 -27.53 -6.57
N GLU A 376 4.45 -27.75 -5.26
CA GLU A 376 3.10 -27.95 -4.72
C GLU A 376 2.23 -26.79 -5.24
N PRO A 377 1.11 -27.07 -5.94
CA PRO A 377 0.21 -26.03 -6.37
C PRO A 377 -0.28 -25.31 -5.12
N GLY A 378 -0.16 -23.97 -5.11
CA GLY A 378 -0.72 -23.14 -4.03
C GLY A 378 -2.22 -23.41 -3.86
N PRO A 379 -2.82 -22.95 -2.75
CA PRO A 379 -4.25 -23.13 -2.53
C PRO A 379 -5.04 -22.67 -3.77
N PRO A 380 -6.07 -23.43 -4.18
CA PRO A 380 -6.83 -23.09 -5.35
C PRO A 380 -7.46 -21.70 -5.18
N ALA A 381 -7.66 -21.00 -6.30
CA ALA A 381 -8.30 -19.70 -6.27
C ALA A 381 -9.79 -19.86 -6.50
N PHE A 382 -10.56 -18.98 -5.88
CA PHE A 382 -12.02 -18.96 -5.93
C PHE A 382 -12.66 -20.19 -5.27
N ASP A 383 -12.04 -20.66 -4.19
CA ASP A 383 -12.45 -21.84 -3.42
C ASP A 383 -13.83 -21.70 -2.75
N ASP A 384 -14.36 -22.82 -2.25
CA ASP A 384 -15.63 -22.91 -1.52
C ASP A 384 -15.74 -21.86 -0.40
N ARG A 385 -14.62 -21.51 0.24
CA ARG A 385 -14.60 -20.49 1.30
C ARG A 385 -15.00 -19.10 0.80
N LEU A 386 -14.57 -18.72 -0.40
CA LEU A 386 -15.00 -17.46 -1.03
C LEU A 386 -16.50 -17.53 -1.30
N MET A 387 -16.98 -18.65 -1.85
CA MET A 387 -18.40 -18.85 -2.16
C MET A 387 -19.27 -18.79 -0.90
N ASP A 388 -18.85 -19.43 0.20
CA ASP A 388 -19.53 -19.39 1.49
C ASP A 388 -19.64 -17.94 2.00
N LYS A 389 -18.55 -17.18 1.93
CA LYS A 389 -18.54 -15.77 2.33
C LYS A 389 -19.43 -14.88 1.48
N LEU A 390 -19.48 -15.11 0.17
CA LEU A 390 -20.38 -14.39 -0.74
C LEU A 390 -21.83 -14.78 -0.49
N SER A 391 -22.11 -16.05 -0.23
CA SER A 391 -23.45 -16.56 0.06
C SER A 391 -24.02 -15.96 1.35
N ALA A 392 -23.19 -15.73 2.36
CA ALA A 392 -23.58 -15.10 3.61
C ALA A 392 -24.10 -13.65 3.41
N HIS A 393 -23.64 -12.95 2.38
CA HIS A 393 -24.03 -11.58 2.02
C HIS A 393 -24.77 -11.52 0.67
N ARG A 394 -25.51 -12.59 0.36
CA ARG A 394 -26.22 -12.71 -0.91
C ARG A 394 -27.19 -11.54 -1.15
N MET A 395 -27.15 -10.99 -2.36
CA MET A 395 -27.99 -9.91 -2.89
C MET A 395 -27.88 -8.57 -2.15
N ARG A 396 -26.82 -8.33 -1.36
CA ARG A 396 -26.62 -7.04 -0.66
C ARG A 396 -26.06 -5.92 -1.54
N GLY A 397 -25.59 -6.25 -2.75
CA GLY A 397 -25.25 -5.30 -3.81
C GLY A 397 -24.30 -5.89 -4.85
N PRO A 398 -23.55 -5.05 -5.60
CA PRO A 398 -22.71 -5.52 -6.69
C PRO A 398 -21.46 -6.24 -6.18
N ILE A 399 -21.02 -7.23 -6.95
CA ILE A 399 -19.73 -7.91 -6.79
C ILE A 399 -18.82 -7.46 -7.92
N ILE A 400 -17.65 -6.93 -7.59
CA ILE A 400 -16.65 -6.49 -8.54
C ILE A 400 -15.38 -7.29 -8.32
N ALA A 401 -14.84 -7.91 -9.35
CA ALA A 401 -13.59 -8.66 -9.32
C ALA A 401 -12.54 -7.95 -10.18
N VAL A 402 -11.41 -7.57 -9.57
CA VAL A 402 -10.24 -7.02 -10.28
C VAL A 402 -9.16 -8.10 -10.26
N LEU A 403 -8.93 -8.71 -11.42
CA LEU A 403 -8.20 -9.96 -11.57
C LEU A 403 -6.97 -9.78 -12.46
N GLY A 404 -5.93 -10.58 -12.19
CA GLY A 404 -4.82 -10.75 -13.13
C GLY A 404 -5.17 -11.74 -14.24
N ARG A 405 -4.15 -12.36 -14.84
CA ARG A 405 -4.34 -13.47 -15.77
C ARG A 405 -4.88 -14.69 -15.00
N ILE A 406 -6.08 -15.12 -15.36
CA ILE A 406 -6.72 -16.32 -14.82
C ILE A 406 -6.84 -17.41 -15.90
N THR A 407 -6.94 -18.67 -15.48
CA THR A 407 -7.18 -19.81 -16.37
C THR A 407 -8.68 -19.99 -16.65
N ALA A 408 -9.03 -20.81 -17.64
CA ALA A 408 -10.42 -21.17 -17.91
C ALA A 408 -11.07 -21.94 -16.76
N GLU A 409 -10.29 -22.76 -16.04
CA GLU A 409 -10.75 -23.49 -14.85
C GLU A 409 -11.05 -22.53 -13.69
N GLU A 410 -10.18 -21.56 -13.45
CA GLU A 410 -10.41 -20.51 -12.46
C GLU A 410 -11.62 -19.62 -12.82
N ALA A 411 -11.83 -19.34 -14.11
CA ALA A 411 -13.01 -18.62 -14.57
C ALA A 411 -14.30 -19.42 -14.33
N LEU A 412 -14.27 -20.75 -14.52
CA LEU A 412 -15.39 -21.64 -14.17
C LEU A 412 -15.63 -21.67 -12.65
N ALA A 413 -14.57 -21.65 -11.84
CA ALA A 413 -14.68 -21.59 -10.39
C ALA A 413 -15.29 -20.26 -9.93
N LEU A 414 -14.96 -19.14 -10.56
CA LEU A 414 -15.54 -17.83 -10.24
C LEU A 414 -16.97 -17.63 -10.77
N ALA A 415 -17.37 -18.32 -11.84
CA ALA A 415 -18.67 -18.13 -12.49
C ALA A 415 -19.89 -18.15 -11.53
N PRO A 416 -20.03 -19.11 -10.59
CA PRO A 416 -21.16 -19.16 -9.65
C PRO A 416 -21.30 -17.92 -8.76
N ALA A 417 -20.20 -17.21 -8.49
CA ALA A 417 -20.23 -16.05 -7.60
C ALA A 417 -21.11 -14.90 -8.14
N ALA A 418 -21.35 -14.83 -9.46
CA ALA A 418 -22.26 -13.84 -10.04
C ALA A 418 -23.70 -13.97 -9.51
N ALA A 419 -24.13 -15.17 -9.11
CA ALA A 419 -25.48 -15.42 -8.57
C ALA A 419 -25.68 -14.93 -7.13
N TYR A 420 -24.60 -14.50 -6.45
CA TYR A 420 -24.65 -13.92 -5.10
C TYR A 420 -24.74 -12.39 -5.11
N GLY A 421 -24.42 -11.72 -6.21
CA GLY A 421 -24.49 -10.26 -6.33
C GLY A 421 -25.78 -9.79 -6.99
N THR A 422 -26.15 -8.52 -6.79
CA THR A 422 -27.21 -7.89 -7.61
C THR A 422 -26.75 -7.69 -9.06
N ASN A 423 -25.47 -7.36 -9.22
CA ASN A 423 -24.74 -7.32 -10.48
C ASN A 423 -23.33 -7.87 -10.25
N ALA A 424 -22.71 -8.45 -11.27
CA ALA A 424 -21.36 -9.01 -11.20
C ALA A 424 -20.48 -8.45 -12.31
N PHE A 425 -19.37 -7.81 -11.93
CA PHE A 425 -18.41 -7.16 -12.83
C PHE A 425 -17.03 -7.77 -12.68
N ALA A 426 -16.40 -8.16 -13.77
CA ALA A 426 -15.03 -8.68 -13.75
C ALA A 426 -14.13 -7.85 -14.66
N MET A 427 -12.97 -7.46 -14.15
CA MET A 427 -11.94 -6.74 -14.89
C MET A 427 -10.66 -7.57 -14.88
N VAL A 428 -10.33 -8.14 -16.04
CA VAL A 428 -9.17 -9.01 -16.23
C VAL A 428 -8.02 -8.17 -16.80
N VAL A 429 -7.02 -7.89 -15.98
CA VAL A 429 -5.92 -6.97 -16.30
C VAL A 429 -4.73 -7.76 -16.84
N VAL A 430 -4.50 -7.65 -18.15
CA VAL A 430 -3.50 -8.43 -18.88
C VAL A 430 -2.82 -7.59 -19.96
N GLU A 431 -1.57 -7.89 -20.26
CA GLU A 431 -0.82 -7.18 -21.32
C GLU A 431 -1.48 -7.28 -22.70
N ARG A 432 -2.11 -8.41 -23.00
CA ARG A 432 -2.75 -8.69 -24.29
C ARG A 432 -4.21 -9.12 -24.10
N PRO A 433 -5.15 -8.15 -24.05
CA PRO A 433 -6.58 -8.44 -23.85
C PRO A 433 -7.18 -9.44 -24.83
N ALA A 434 -6.65 -9.52 -26.05
CA ALA A 434 -7.13 -10.44 -27.09
C ALA A 434 -6.92 -11.92 -26.75
N GLU A 435 -5.95 -12.26 -25.89
CA GLU A 435 -5.65 -13.64 -25.48
C GLU A 435 -6.64 -14.15 -24.41
N SER A 436 -7.42 -13.26 -23.77
CA SER A 436 -8.37 -13.62 -22.71
C SER A 436 -9.79 -13.89 -23.20
N ARG A 437 -10.03 -14.02 -24.51
CA ARG A 437 -11.38 -14.20 -25.08
C ARG A 437 -12.12 -15.41 -24.53
N ASP A 438 -11.45 -16.54 -24.39
CA ASP A 438 -12.06 -17.78 -23.90
C ASP A 438 -12.46 -17.64 -22.43
N VAL A 439 -11.60 -17.01 -21.62
CA VAL A 439 -11.86 -16.69 -20.21
C VAL A 439 -13.06 -15.76 -20.07
N LEU A 440 -13.12 -14.71 -20.88
CA LEU A 440 -14.26 -13.79 -20.88
C LEU A 440 -15.55 -14.53 -21.24
N ALA A 441 -15.55 -15.35 -22.30
CA ALA A 441 -16.71 -16.13 -22.70
C ALA A 441 -17.25 -17.03 -21.58
N VAL A 442 -16.36 -17.67 -20.80
CA VAL A 442 -16.75 -18.45 -19.61
C VAL A 442 -17.41 -17.57 -18.55
N LEU A 443 -16.81 -16.41 -18.24
CA LEU A 443 -17.37 -15.47 -17.25
C LEU A 443 -18.74 -14.93 -17.69
N HIS A 444 -18.90 -14.57 -18.98
CA HIS A 444 -20.16 -14.13 -19.56
C HIS A 444 -21.24 -15.20 -19.48
N GLN A 445 -20.91 -16.46 -19.79
CA GLN A 445 -21.83 -17.59 -19.59
C GLN A 445 -22.24 -17.79 -18.12
N GLY A 446 -21.32 -17.48 -17.20
CA GLY A 446 -21.56 -17.45 -15.76
C GLY A 446 -22.41 -16.27 -15.26
N GLY A 447 -22.76 -15.30 -16.11
CA GLY A 447 -23.55 -14.12 -15.75
C GLY A 447 -22.72 -12.92 -15.30
N TRP A 448 -21.39 -12.97 -15.41
CA TRP A 448 -20.53 -11.80 -15.21
C TRP A 448 -20.55 -10.90 -16.44
N ARG A 449 -20.46 -9.59 -16.23
CA ARG A 449 -20.03 -8.66 -17.28
C ARG A 449 -18.52 -8.51 -17.13
N ALA A 450 -17.77 -9.05 -18.09
CA ALA A 450 -16.33 -9.21 -17.97
C ALA A 450 -15.61 -8.46 -19.10
N VAL A 451 -14.60 -7.66 -18.74
CA VAL A 451 -13.76 -6.93 -19.71
C VAL A 451 -12.29 -7.25 -19.48
N ALA A 452 -11.53 -7.42 -20.57
CA ALA A 452 -10.07 -7.57 -20.51
C ALA A 452 -9.39 -6.24 -20.87
N VAL A 453 -8.44 -5.82 -20.04
CA VAL A 453 -7.88 -4.46 -20.09
C VAL A 453 -6.36 -4.51 -20.04
N ALA A 454 -5.71 -3.74 -20.92
CA ALA A 454 -4.26 -3.54 -20.89
C ALA A 454 -3.88 -2.39 -19.96
N PRO A 455 -2.71 -2.43 -19.28
CA PRO A 455 -2.25 -1.38 -18.35
C PRO A 455 -2.20 0.04 -18.95
N ARG A 456 -2.11 0.14 -20.29
CA ARG A 456 -2.13 1.41 -21.02
C ARG A 456 -3.51 2.08 -21.08
N THR A 457 -4.58 1.33 -20.81
CA THR A 457 -5.95 1.84 -20.84
C THR A 457 -6.26 2.50 -19.50
N PRO A 458 -6.67 3.78 -19.43
CA PRO A 458 -7.03 4.40 -18.16
C PRO A 458 -8.18 3.66 -17.45
N PRO A 459 -8.18 3.53 -16.10
CA PRO A 459 -9.27 2.88 -15.35
C PRO A 459 -10.66 3.43 -15.68
N ALA A 460 -10.79 4.74 -15.86
CA ALA A 460 -12.04 5.38 -16.26
C ALA A 460 -12.55 4.91 -17.64
N ALA A 461 -11.65 4.66 -18.60
CA ALA A 461 -12.01 4.17 -19.93
C ALA A 461 -12.41 2.69 -19.88
N ALA A 462 -11.70 1.89 -19.08
CA ALA A 462 -12.05 0.49 -18.83
C ALA A 462 -13.43 0.36 -18.17
N TRP A 463 -13.75 1.25 -17.24
CA TRP A 463 -15.03 1.29 -16.55
C TRP A 463 -16.23 1.50 -17.49
N VAL A 464 -16.08 2.32 -18.53
CA VAL A 464 -17.13 2.58 -19.54
C VAL A 464 -17.37 1.37 -20.45
N GLN A 465 -16.39 0.48 -20.63
CA GLN A 465 -16.55 -0.68 -21.52
C GLN A 465 -17.67 -1.62 -21.05
N PHE A 466 -17.95 -1.67 -19.74
CA PHE A 466 -19.06 -2.45 -19.21
C PHE A 466 -20.44 -1.99 -19.71
N ASP A 467 -20.61 -0.74 -20.17
CA ASP A 467 -21.86 -0.22 -20.74
C ASP A 467 -21.99 -0.56 -22.24
N GLN A 468 -20.88 -0.89 -22.92
CA GLN A 468 -20.86 -1.17 -24.36
C GLN A 468 -21.18 -2.61 -24.70
N GLU A 469 -21.15 -3.52 -23.71
CA GLU A 469 -21.55 -4.91 -23.88
C GLU A 469 -23.08 -5.04 -23.83
N PRO A 470 -23.73 -5.60 -24.88
CA PRO A 470 -25.17 -5.77 -24.89
C PRO A 470 -25.61 -6.65 -23.72
N ALA A 471 -26.70 -6.27 -23.06
CA ALA A 471 -27.30 -7.06 -21.99
C ALA A 471 -27.48 -8.52 -22.43
N LEU A 472 -26.84 -9.45 -21.74
CA LEU A 472 -27.01 -10.89 -21.95
C LEU A 472 -28.52 -11.23 -21.94
N PRO A 473 -29.00 -12.11 -22.83
CA PRO A 473 -30.39 -12.54 -22.80
C PRO A 473 -30.68 -13.17 -21.44
N ALA A 474 -31.83 -12.79 -20.85
CA ALA A 474 -32.27 -13.28 -19.56
C ALA A 474 -32.18 -14.81 -19.50
N SER A 475 -31.58 -15.33 -18.44
CA SER A 475 -31.42 -16.76 -18.21
C SER A 475 -32.75 -17.52 -18.42
N PRO A 476 -32.77 -18.67 -19.13
CA PRO A 476 -33.98 -19.43 -19.46
C PRO A 476 -34.72 -20.00 -18.23
N ALA A 477 -34.12 -19.90 -17.04
CA ALA A 477 -34.80 -20.23 -15.78
C ALA A 477 -36.02 -19.32 -15.48
N SER A 478 -36.14 -18.18 -16.14
CA SER A 478 -37.26 -17.25 -15.97
C SER A 478 -38.49 -17.55 -16.84
N GLU A 479 -38.35 -18.34 -17.92
CA GLU A 479 -39.45 -18.61 -18.86
C GLU A 479 -40.28 -19.86 -18.51
N VAL A 480 -39.69 -20.85 -17.82
CA VAL A 480 -40.42 -22.07 -17.43
C VAL A 480 -41.52 -21.79 -16.37
N ARG A 481 -41.47 -20.65 -15.68
CA ARG A 481 -42.47 -20.28 -14.65
C ARG A 481 -43.69 -19.52 -15.18
N ARG A 482 -43.71 -19.10 -16.45
CA ARG A 482 -44.88 -18.42 -17.05
C ARG A 482 -45.92 -19.36 -17.68
N GLY A 483 -45.62 -20.65 -17.81
CA GLY A 483 -46.47 -21.60 -18.54
C GLY A 483 -47.50 -22.39 -17.71
N ALA A 484 -47.45 -22.35 -16.38
CA ALA A 484 -48.33 -23.17 -15.53
C ALA A 484 -49.26 -22.28 -14.69
N GLY A 485 -50.39 -21.89 -15.27
CA GLY A 485 -51.37 -21.07 -14.55
C GLY A 485 -52.60 -20.63 -15.33
N VAL A 486 -53.13 -21.43 -16.26
CA VAL A 486 -54.52 -21.30 -16.74
C VAL A 486 -55.06 -22.69 -17.08
N ALA A 487 -55.72 -23.33 -16.13
CA ALA A 487 -56.81 -24.29 -16.33
C ALA A 487 -57.32 -24.77 -14.96
N THR A 488 -58.43 -24.18 -14.51
CA THR A 488 -59.68 -24.80 -14.01
C THR A 488 -60.46 -23.77 -13.20
#